data_AF-A0A8S3GGA5-F1
#
_entry.id   AF-A0A8S3GGA5-F1
#
_cell.length_a   1.000
_cell.length_b   1.000
_cell.length_c   1.000
_cell.angle_alpha   90.00
_cell.angle_beta   90.00
_cell.angle_gamma   90.00
#
_symmetry.space_group_name_H-M   'P 1'
#
loop_
_entity.id
_entity.type
_entity.pdbx_description
1 polymer ?
#
loop_
_entity_poly.entity_id
_entity_poly.type
_entity_poly.pdbx_seq_one_letter_code
_entity_poly.pdbx_strand_id
1 'polypeptide(L)'
;SPLACGLLTGKYEDGVPLHSRAAIKGYGWLKEKVLNEEGRKQQDKLRELAILASKLDCTLAQLAIAWCLRNETVNCVLLGASCAE
;
A
#
# COMPACT_ATOMS: atom_id res chain seq x y z
N SER A 1 -6.13 -8.45 -1.52
CA SER A 1 -6.13 -7.00 -1.22
C SER A 1 -5.01 -6.31 -1.96
N PRO A 2 -5.27 -5.68 -3.12
CA PRO A 2 -4.24 -5.19 -4.06
C PRO A 2 -3.25 -4.19 -3.47
N LEU A 3 -3.68 -3.42 -2.46
CA LEU A 3 -2.82 -2.44 -1.78
C LEU A 3 -2.35 -2.88 -0.39
N ALA A 4 -2.51 -4.16 -0.03
CA ALA A 4 -2.12 -4.70 1.28
C ALA A 4 -2.60 -3.85 2.47
N CYS A 5 -3.91 -3.54 2.52
CA CYS A 5 -4.51 -2.67 3.54
C CYS A 5 -3.98 -1.22 3.55
N GLY A 6 -3.55 -0.73 2.38
CA GLY A 6 -3.02 0.61 2.18
C GLY A 6 -1.49 0.70 2.31
N LEU A 7 -0.79 -0.40 2.60
CA LEU A 7 0.67 -0.41 2.71
C LEU A 7 1.34 0.01 1.40
N LEU A 8 0.85 -0.48 0.26
CA LEU A 8 1.37 -0.15 -1.08
C LEU A 8 0.98 1.26 -1.57
N THR A 9 0.52 2.14 -0.68
CA THR A 9 0.30 3.56 -1.00
C THR A 9 1.46 4.44 -0.53
N GLY A 10 2.40 3.90 0.23
CA GLY A 10 3.47 4.67 0.87
C GLY A 10 3.05 5.41 2.14
N LYS A 11 1.75 5.45 2.48
CA LYS A 11 1.23 6.26 3.60
C LYS A 11 1.76 5.91 5.00
N TYR A 12 2.52 4.83 5.15
CA TYR A 12 3.07 4.40 6.44
C TYR A 12 4.58 4.62 6.57
N GLU A 13 5.20 5.35 5.64
CA GLU A 13 6.63 5.65 5.66
C GLU A 13 7.08 6.32 6.97
N ASP A 14 6.28 7.28 7.46
CA ASP A 14 6.53 8.04 8.69
C ASP A 14 5.72 7.56 9.89
N GLY A 15 5.32 6.28 9.90
CA GLY A 15 4.53 5.67 10.96
C GLY A 15 3.05 5.51 10.61
N VAL A 16 2.15 5.58 11.59
CA VAL A 16 0.72 5.25 11.39
C VAL A 16 -0.14 6.51 11.38
N PRO A 17 -0.71 6.92 10.22
CA PRO A 17 -1.59 8.10 10.16
C PRO A 17 -2.88 7.89 10.96
N LEU A 18 -3.38 8.96 11.59
CA LEU A 18 -4.54 8.92 12.50
C LEU A 18 -5.83 8.36 11.86
N HIS A 19 -6.06 8.67 10.59
CA HIS A 19 -7.25 8.22 9.85
C HIS A 19 -6.98 7.00 8.96
N SER A 20 -5.83 6.35 9.12
CA SER A 20 -5.49 5.14 8.39
C SER A 20 -6.21 3.90 8.95
N ARG A 21 -6.32 2.84 8.15
CA ARG A 21 -6.88 1.56 8.61
C ARG A 21 -6.15 1.00 9.83
N ALA A 22 -4.83 1.19 9.91
CA ALA A 22 -4.01 0.73 11.03
C ALA A 22 -4.28 1.48 12.35
N ALA A 23 -4.93 2.65 12.30
CA ALA A 23 -5.33 3.40 13.49
C ALA A 23 -6.73 3.02 14.02
N ILE A 24 -7.52 2.26 13.25
CA ILE A 24 -8.88 1.86 13.64
C ILE A 24 -8.83 0.79 14.75
N LYS A 25 -9.69 0.95 15.77
CA LYS A 25 -9.87 -0.06 16.83
C LYS A 25 -10.19 -1.43 16.22
N GLY A 26 -9.46 -2.47 16.62
CA GLY A 26 -9.58 -3.82 16.06
C GLY A 26 -8.54 -4.15 14.97
N TYR A 27 -7.79 -3.16 14.47
CA TYR A 27 -6.72 -3.35 13.49
C TYR A 27 -5.30 -3.27 14.09
N GLY A 28 -5.15 -3.55 15.40
CA GLY A 28 -3.86 -3.54 16.09
C GLY A 28 -2.80 -4.42 15.40
N TRP A 29 -3.21 -5.57 14.89
CA TRP A 29 -2.37 -6.48 14.10
C TRP A 29 -1.76 -5.81 12.85
N LEU A 30 -2.47 -4.89 12.21
CA LEU A 30 -1.97 -4.17 11.03
C LEU A 30 -0.96 -3.10 11.45
N LYS A 31 -1.22 -2.41 12.56
CA LYS A 31 -0.27 -1.47 13.15
C LYS A 31 1.03 -2.17 13.53
N GLU A 32 0.96 -3.32 14.18
CA GLU A 32 2.12 -4.14 14.52
C GLU A 32 2.88 -4.61 13.27
N LYS A 33 2.16 -5.08 12.24
CA LYS A 33 2.76 -5.48 10.96
C LYS A 33 3.51 -4.34 10.27
N VAL A 34 2.97 -3.13 10.31
CA VAL A 34 3.60 -1.94 9.73
C VAL A 34 4.84 -1.54 10.52
N LEU A 35 4.79 -1.62 11.85
CA LEU A 35 5.84 -1.10 12.74
C LEU A 35 6.93 -2.12 13.12
N ASN A 36 6.78 -3.40 12.76
CA ASN A 36 7.81 -4.40 13.01
C ASN A 36 8.99 -4.27 12.01
N GLU A 37 10.04 -5.06 12.23
CA GLU A 37 11.25 -5.01 11.39
C GLU A 37 10.97 -5.35 9.93
N GLU A 38 10.12 -6.36 9.68
CA GLU A 38 9.75 -6.76 8.32
C GLU A 38 8.93 -5.68 7.60
N GLY A 39 8.02 -5.02 8.33
CA GLY A 39 7.26 -3.86 7.84
C GLY A 39 8.18 -2.72 7.43
N ARG A 40 9.20 -2.41 8.23
CA ARG A 40 10.22 -1.40 7.88
C ARG A 40 11.01 -1.78 6.63
N LYS A 41 11.46 -3.03 6.52
CA LYS A 41 12.13 -3.54 5.29
C LYS A 41 11.22 -3.43 4.06
N GLN A 42 9.91 -3.63 4.23
CA GLN A 42 8.95 -3.43 3.15
C GLN A 42 8.83 -1.96 2.78
N GLN A 43 8.83 -1.02 3.73
CA GLN A 43 8.83 0.41 3.42
C GLN A 43 10.06 0.83 2.61
N ASP A 44 11.25 0.29 2.91
CA ASP A 44 12.46 0.59 2.13
C ASP A 44 12.30 0.21 0.65
N LYS A 45 11.73 -0.98 0.37
CA LYS A 45 11.40 -1.41 -1.00
C LYS A 45 10.35 -0.51 -1.65
N LEU A 46 9.40 0.01 -0.87
CA LEU A 46 8.37 0.92 -1.40
C LEU A 46 8.94 2.27 -1.81
N ARG A 47 9.99 2.77 -1.15
CA ARG A 47 10.69 3.99 -1.58
C ARG A 47 11.30 3.81 -2.97
N GLU A 48 11.93 2.67 -3.23
CA GLU A 48 12.49 2.35 -4.55
C GLU A 48 11.38 2.25 -5.62
N LEU A 49 10.26 1.62 -5.29
CA LEU A 49 9.11 1.53 -6.20
C LEU A 49 8.43 2.87 -6.43
N ALA A 50 8.42 3.78 -5.45
CA ALA A 50 7.88 5.12 -5.61
C ALA A 50 8.69 5.95 -6.63
N ILE A 51 10.01 5.77 -6.68
CA ILE A 51 10.87 6.37 -7.72
C ILE A 51 10.46 5.83 -9.10
N LEU A 52 10.20 4.53 -9.24
CA LEU A 52 9.73 3.95 -10.49
C LEU A 52 8.35 4.49 -10.89
N ALA A 53 7.41 4.55 -9.95
CA ALA A 53 6.08 5.09 -10.19
C ALA A 53 6.15 6.55 -10.70
N SER A 54 7.03 7.35 -10.11
CA SER A 54 7.29 8.74 -10.52
C SER A 54 7.83 8.83 -11.95
N LYS A 55 8.72 7.92 -12.36
CA LYS A 55 9.22 7.85 -13.75
C LYS A 55 8.13 7.48 -14.77
N LEU A 56 7.08 6.81 -14.31
CA LEU A 56 5.94 6.37 -15.13
C LEU A 56 4.75 7.33 -15.02
N ASP A 57 4.91 8.48 -14.37
CA ASP A 57 3.87 9.49 -14.15
C ASP A 57 2.59 8.91 -13.50
N CYS A 58 2.78 8.04 -12.50
CA CYS A 58 1.69 7.45 -11.74
C CYS A 58 2.01 7.35 -10.24
N THR A 59 0.97 7.19 -9.42
CA THR A 59 1.14 6.95 -7.99
C THR A 59 1.58 5.51 -7.72
N LEU A 60 2.23 5.26 -6.58
CA LEU A 60 2.58 3.90 -6.17
C LEU A 60 1.36 2.97 -6.08
N ALA A 61 0.21 3.51 -5.68
CA ALA A 61 -1.04 2.76 -5.63
C ALA A 61 -1.54 2.37 -7.03
N GLN A 62 -1.48 3.30 -7.99
CA GLN A 62 -1.80 3.01 -9.39
C GLN A 62 -0.86 1.97 -9.98
N LEU A 63 0.45 2.11 -9.76
CA LEU A 63 1.45 1.14 -10.20
C LEU A 63 1.19 -0.25 -9.62
N ALA A 64 0.90 -0.35 -8.32
CA ALA A 64 0.62 -1.64 -7.66
C ALA A 64 -0.65 -2.32 -8.22
N ILE A 65 -1.73 -1.56 -8.46
CA ILE A 65 -2.97 -2.09 -9.04
C ILE A 65 -2.73 -2.55 -10.50
N ALA A 66 -2.08 -1.71 -11.31
CA ALA A 66 -1.71 -2.06 -12.68
C ALA A 66 -0.83 -3.32 -12.72
N TRP A 67 0.10 -3.45 -11.76
CA TRP A 67 0.94 -4.64 -11.64
C TRP A 67 0.14 -5.91 -11.33
N CYS A 68 -0.89 -5.83 -10.49
CA CYS A 68 -1.80 -6.96 -10.27
C CYS A 68 -2.51 -7.39 -11.56
N LEU A 69 -2.93 -6.43 -12.39
CA LEU A 69 -3.62 -6.68 -13.67
C LEU A 69 -2.67 -7.04 -14.82
N ARG A 70 -1.35 -6.90 -14.65
CA ARG A 70 -0.36 -7.36 -15.62
C ARG A 70 -0.45 -8.87 -15.86
N ASN A 71 -0.93 -9.61 -14.88
CA ASN A 71 -1.12 -11.05 -15.00
C ASN A 71 -2.46 -11.34 -15.68
N GLU A 72 -2.41 -11.90 -16.90
CA GLU A 72 -3.59 -12.24 -17.70
C GLU A 72 -4.52 -13.27 -17.03
N THR A 73 -4.03 -14.03 -16.04
CA THR A 73 -4.87 -14.97 -15.28
C THR A 73 -5.72 -14.29 -14.21
N VAL A 74 -5.48 -13.00 -13.92
CA VAL A 74 -6.28 -12.21 -12.98
C VAL A 74 -7.46 -11.58 -13.73
N ASN A 75 -8.66 -12.13 -13.56
CA ASN A 75 -9.86 -11.61 -14.21
C ASN A 75 -10.32 -10.25 -13.64
N CYS A 76 -10.12 -10.02 -12.34
CA CYS A 76 -10.60 -8.82 -11.65
C CYS A 76 -9.74 -8.52 -10.42
N VAL A 77 -9.58 -7.23 -10.12
CA VAL A 77 -8.97 -6.74 -8.88
C VAL A 77 -10.03 -5.98 -8.07
N LEU A 78 -10.41 -6.54 -6.92
CA LEU A 78 -11.34 -5.88 -6.00
C LEU A 78 -10.64 -4.74 -5.25
N LEU A 79 -11.12 -3.52 -5.48
CA LEU A 79 -10.62 -2.31 -4.84
C LEU A 79 -11.26 -2.09 -3.47
N GLY A 80 -10.53 -1.41 -2.59
CA GLY A 80 -11.06 -0.94 -1.32
C GLY A 80 -10.61 0.49 -1.07
N ALA A 81 -11.56 1.39 -0.91
CA ALA A 81 -11.34 2.81 -0.68
C ALA A 81 -12.10 3.28 0.57
N SER A 82 -11.59 4.30 1.24
CA SER A 82 -12.25 4.96 2.39
C SER A 82 -12.80 6.35 2.04
N CYS A 83 -12.40 6.90 0.90
CA CYS A 83 -12.83 8.19 0.36
C CYS A 83 -12.81 8.14 -1.18
N ALA A 84 -13.29 9.19 -1.84
CA ALA A 84 -13.44 9.25 -3.30
C ALA A 84 -12.20 9.75 -4.07
N GLU A 85 -11.25 10.40 -3.37
CA GLU A 85 -9.96 10.87 -3.92
C GLU A 85 -9.02 9.75 -4.38
#